data_AF-A0A816HFX2-F1
#
_entry.id   AF-A0A816HFX2-F1
#
_cell.length_a   1.000
_cell.length_b   1.000
_cell.length_c   1.000
_cell.angle_alpha   90.00
_cell.angle_beta   90.00
_cell.angle_gamma   90.00
#
_symmetry.space_group_name_H-M   'P 1'
#
loop_
_entity.id
_entity.type
_entity.pdbx_description
1 polymer ?
#
loop_
_entity_poly.entity_id
_entity_poly.type
_entity_poly.pdbx_seq_one_letter_code
_entity_poly.pdbx_strand_id
1 'polypeptide(L)'
;MSWSPSIHLVVEDERHDCEQMCIYNFPNNQGRYLTSTTYTIGTKMSIVNPYLRLGAYDLKPLIRIDDPLSIVMHNESERVLNMCRCCNQPNAPHVCGRCKQARYCSQECQVMDWKTYEHKLLCKKQ
;
A
#
# COMPACT_ATOMS: atom_id res chain seq x y z
N MET A 1 21.14 -9.30 16.74
CA MET A 1 20.47 -8.63 15.61
C MET A 1 19.16 -8.06 16.13
N SER A 2 18.99 -6.74 16.13
CA SER A 2 17.69 -6.13 16.40
C SER A 2 16.83 -6.28 15.13
N TRP A 3 15.67 -6.90 15.27
CA TRP A 3 14.66 -6.91 14.22
C TRP A 3 14.20 -5.47 13.97
N SER A 4 14.21 -5.02 12.71
CA SER A 4 13.65 -3.73 12.30
C SER A 4 12.45 -3.99 11.38
N PRO A 5 11.26 -3.46 11.69
CA PRO A 5 10.09 -3.64 10.82
C PRO A 5 10.30 -2.94 9.47
N SER A 6 9.58 -3.42 8.46
CA SER A 6 9.49 -2.77 7.16
C SER A 6 8.03 -2.72 6.70
N ILE A 7 7.70 -1.69 5.92
CA ILE A 7 6.40 -1.58 5.23
C ILE A 7 6.62 -1.95 3.77
N HIS A 8 5.80 -2.84 3.25
CA HIS A 8 5.87 -3.36 1.87
C HIS A 8 4.66 -2.87 1.11
N LEU A 9 4.89 -2.20 -0.02
CA LEU A 9 3.88 -1.56 -0.85
C LEU A 9 4.10 -1.96 -2.31
N VAL A 10 3.04 -1.84 -3.10
CA VAL A 10 3.11 -1.78 -4.56
C VAL A 10 2.72 -0.37 -4.95
N VAL A 11 3.54 0.28 -5.75
CA VAL A 11 3.31 1.62 -6.28
C VAL A 11 3.10 1.54 -7.79
N GLU A 12 2.18 2.33 -8.31
CA GLU A 12 1.90 2.47 -9.74
C GLU A 12 2.32 3.88 -10.17
N ASP A 13 3.08 3.99 -11.26
CA ASP A 13 3.51 5.27 -11.83
C ASP A 13 2.50 5.82 -12.87
N GLU A 14 2.81 6.96 -13.47
CA GLU A 14 1.95 7.61 -14.48
C GLU A 14 1.81 6.81 -15.78
N ARG A 15 2.65 5.79 -15.99
CA ARG A 15 2.61 4.89 -17.16
C ARG A 15 1.89 3.59 -16.85
N HIS A 16 1.34 3.44 -15.64
CA HIS A 16 0.75 2.22 -15.10
C HIS A 16 1.76 1.08 -14.87
N ASP A 17 3.05 1.42 -14.78
CA ASP A 17 4.07 0.45 -14.38
C ASP A 17 4.02 0.27 -12.86
N CYS A 18 3.96 -0.99 -12.42
CA CYS A 18 3.87 -1.35 -11.01
C CYS A 18 5.22 -1.83 -10.47
N GLU A 19 5.68 -1.22 -9.38
CA GLU A 19 6.94 -1.56 -8.73
C GLU A 19 6.75 -1.86 -7.25
N GLN A 20 7.59 -2.76 -6.71
CA GLN A 20 7.63 -3.00 -5.27
C GLN A 20 8.37 -1.87 -4.56
N MET A 21 7.85 -1.44 -3.42
CA MET A 21 8.49 -0.44 -2.57
C MET A 21 8.53 -0.89 -1.11
N CYS A 22 9.70 -0.75 -0.48
CA CYS A 22 9.93 -1.12 0.91
C CYS A 22 10.42 0.08 1.72
N ILE A 23 9.72 0.40 2.81
CA ILE A 23 10.06 1.52 3.71
C ILE A 23 10.63 0.97 5.02
N TYR A 24 11.78 1.50 5.43
CA TYR A 24 12.54 1.11 6.62
C TYR A 24 12.69 2.29 7.59
N ASN A 25 13.23 2.01 8.78
CA ASN A 25 13.66 2.99 9.78
C ASN A 25 12.58 4.00 10.22
N PHE A 26 11.29 3.63 10.14
CA PHE A 26 10.20 4.38 10.74
C PHE A 26 10.03 4.01 12.23
N PRO A 27 9.48 4.90 13.07
CA PRO A 27 9.23 4.59 14.47
C PRO A 27 8.32 3.36 14.63
N ASN A 28 8.74 2.38 15.45
CA ASN A 28 8.04 1.09 15.60
C ASN A 28 6.56 1.23 16.00
N ASN A 29 6.19 2.29 16.71
CA ASN A 29 4.82 2.58 17.13
C ASN A 29 3.93 3.18 16.02
N GLN A 30 4.50 3.59 14.87
CA GLN A 30 3.77 4.25 13.79
C GLN A 30 3.34 3.31 12.66
N GLY A 31 3.83 2.07 12.60
CA GLY A 31 3.58 1.17 11.46
C GLY A 31 2.10 0.99 11.11
N ARG A 32 1.22 0.91 12.11
CA ARG A 32 -0.24 0.83 11.89
C ARG A 32 -0.78 2.10 11.25
N TYR A 33 -0.43 3.27 11.78
CA TYR A 33 -0.88 4.56 11.25
C TYR A 33 -0.39 4.78 9.81
N LEU A 34 0.89 4.50 9.57
CA LEU A 34 1.50 4.63 8.25
C LEU A 34 0.80 3.74 7.23
N THR A 35 0.47 2.49 7.56
CA THR A 35 -0.16 1.55 6.61
C THR A 35 -1.67 1.74 6.44
N SER A 36 -2.39 2.28 7.45
CA SER A 36 -3.84 2.48 7.36
C SER A 36 -4.23 3.87 6.85
N THR A 37 -3.38 4.86 7.07
CA THR A 37 -3.74 6.28 6.91
C THR A 37 -2.83 6.98 5.90
N THR A 38 -1.51 6.86 6.04
CA THR A 38 -0.54 7.64 5.24
C THR A 38 -0.22 7.01 3.89
N TYR A 39 0.23 5.75 3.88
CA TYR A 39 0.63 5.01 2.68
C TYR A 39 -0.46 4.01 2.25
N THR A 40 -1.71 4.45 2.35
CA THR A 40 -2.87 3.63 2.02
C THR A 40 -3.24 3.77 0.55
N ILE A 41 -4.06 2.86 0.05
CA ILE A 41 -4.46 2.83 -1.36
C ILE A 41 -5.12 4.16 -1.78
N GLY A 42 -4.80 4.61 -2.99
CA GLY A 42 -5.29 5.87 -3.56
C GLY A 42 -4.53 7.13 -3.12
N THR A 43 -3.48 6.99 -2.31
CA THR A 43 -2.57 8.10 -1.97
C THR A 43 -1.54 8.31 -3.08
N LYS A 44 -1.12 9.57 -3.26
CA LYS A 44 -0.10 9.97 -4.23
C LYS A 44 1.12 10.50 -3.48
N MET A 45 2.31 10.19 -3.98
CA MET A 45 3.56 10.62 -3.38
C MET A 45 4.64 10.79 -4.44
N SER A 46 5.60 11.64 -4.13
CA SER A 46 6.88 11.74 -4.82
C SER A 46 7.97 11.14 -3.94
N ILE A 47 8.90 10.42 -4.56
CA ILE A 47 10.05 9.82 -3.87
C ILE A 47 11.29 10.61 -4.27
N VAL A 48 11.93 11.26 -3.30
CA VAL A 48 13.17 11.99 -3.50
C VAL A 48 14.33 10.99 -3.51
N ASN A 49 15.12 11.00 -4.59
CA ASN A 49 16.25 10.08 -4.80
C ASN A 49 15.84 8.59 -4.71
N PRO A 50 14.96 8.11 -5.61
CA PRO A 50 14.47 6.73 -5.55
C PRO A 50 15.62 5.75 -5.67
N TYR A 51 15.76 4.87 -4.67
CA TYR A 51 16.81 3.88 -4.67
C TYR A 51 16.31 2.53 -5.20
N LEU A 52 16.47 2.30 -6.50
CA LEU A 52 16.21 1.00 -7.10
C LEU A 52 17.33 0.00 -6.77
N ARG A 53 16.95 -1.17 -6.24
CA ARG A 53 17.86 -2.31 -6.01
C ARG A 53 17.22 -3.63 -6.41
N LEU A 54 18.05 -4.65 -6.60
CA LEU A 54 17.60 -6.04 -6.69
C LEU A 54 17.48 -6.63 -5.28
N GLY A 55 16.37 -7.31 -5.01
CA GLY A 55 16.17 -8.07 -3.78
C GLY A 55 17.23 -9.16 -3.63
N ALA A 56 17.77 -9.31 -2.42
CA ALA A 56 18.91 -10.19 -2.17
C ALA A 56 18.62 -11.68 -2.39
N TYR A 57 17.34 -12.08 -2.34
CA TYR A 57 16.93 -13.49 -2.41
C TYR A 57 16.16 -13.82 -3.68
N ASP A 58 15.32 -12.90 -4.16
CA ASP A 58 14.44 -13.11 -5.31
C ASP A 58 14.92 -12.43 -6.59
N LEU A 59 15.97 -11.59 -6.50
CA LEU A 59 16.53 -10.79 -7.59
C LEU A 59 15.49 -9.90 -8.30
N LYS A 60 14.39 -9.55 -7.61
CA LYS A 60 13.37 -8.66 -8.16
C LYS A 60 13.75 -7.20 -7.92
N PRO A 61 13.49 -6.30 -8.89
CA PRO A 61 13.66 -4.87 -8.65
C PRO A 61 12.67 -4.40 -7.56
N LEU A 62 13.15 -3.53 -6.67
CA LEU A 62 12.33 -2.83 -5.69
C LEU A 62 12.93 -1.46 -5.36
N ILE A 63 12.05 -0.52 -5.03
CA ILE A 63 12.43 0.79 -4.50
C ILE A 63 12.63 0.66 -2.99
N ARG A 64 13.85 0.93 -2.51
CA ARG A 64 14.19 0.87 -1.09
C ARG A 64 14.24 2.27 -0.49
N ILE A 65 13.41 2.51 0.52
CA ILE A 65 13.37 3.76 1.27
C ILE A 65 13.96 3.56 2.65
N ASP A 66 15.17 4.08 2.88
CA ASP A 66 15.84 4.02 4.17
C ASP A 66 15.47 5.19 5.10
N ASP A 67 15.07 6.35 4.53
CA ASP A 67 14.61 7.53 5.27
C ASP A 67 13.19 7.89 4.84
N PRO A 68 12.16 7.69 5.70
CA PRO A 68 10.78 8.07 5.39
C PRO A 68 10.61 9.55 5.00
N LEU A 69 11.52 10.45 5.39
CA LEU A 69 11.47 11.87 4.99
C LEU A 69 11.76 12.10 3.51
N SER A 70 12.28 11.09 2.80
CA SER A 70 12.43 11.14 1.33
C SER A 70 11.09 10.97 0.59
N ILE A 71 10.00 10.64 1.29
CA ILE A 71 8.67 10.53 0.72
C ILE A 71 7.92 11.85 0.92
N VAL A 72 7.57 12.50 -0.19
CA VAL A 72 6.74 13.71 -0.20
C VAL A 72 5.32 13.31 -0.58
N MET A 73 4.43 13.25 0.41
CA MET A 73 3.02 13.00 0.16
C MET A 73 2.39 14.20 -0.56
N HIS A 74 1.59 13.93 -1.59
CA HIS A 74 0.83 14.95 -2.29
C HIS A 74 -0.39 15.39 -1.47
N ASN A 75 -1.05 16.47 -1.90
CA ASN A 75 -2.21 17.02 -1.20
C ASN A 75 -3.32 15.97 -1.03
N GLU A 76 -3.92 15.89 0.16
CA GLU A 76 -5.06 15.01 0.45
C GLU A 76 -6.24 15.25 -0.51
N SER A 77 -6.38 16.43 -1.10
CA SER A 77 -7.39 16.68 -2.14
C SER A 77 -7.18 15.86 -3.42
N GLU A 78 -5.96 15.41 -3.69
CA GLU A 78 -5.63 14.57 -4.85
C GLU A 78 -5.80 13.07 -4.57
N ARG A 79 -6.07 12.72 -3.31
CA ARG A 79 -6.28 11.34 -2.89
C ARG A 79 -7.56 10.79 -3.50
N VAL A 80 -7.46 9.59 -4.06
CA VAL A 80 -8.65 8.88 -4.53
C VAL A 80 -9.36 8.25 -3.33
N LEU A 81 -10.42 8.91 -2.88
CA LEU A 81 -11.20 8.46 -1.74
C LEU A 81 -11.94 7.15 -2.05
N ASN A 82 -12.01 6.29 -1.02
CA ASN A 82 -12.74 5.04 -1.07
C ASN A 82 -12.39 4.19 -2.30
N MET A 83 -11.11 4.12 -2.67
CA MET A 83 -10.68 3.33 -3.82
C MET A 83 -11.00 1.84 -3.62
N CYS A 84 -11.50 1.19 -4.67
CA CYS A 84 -11.72 -0.24 -4.68
C CYS A 84 -10.37 -0.96 -4.62
N ARG A 85 -10.21 -1.82 -3.61
CA ARG A 85 -8.99 -2.63 -3.42
C ARG A 85 -8.71 -3.63 -4.55
N CYS A 86 -9.75 -4.02 -5.29
CA CYS A 86 -9.63 -5.04 -6.34
C CYS A 86 -9.32 -4.47 -7.73
N CYS A 87 -9.90 -3.32 -8.08
CA CYS A 87 -9.86 -2.80 -9.45
C CYS A 87 -9.55 -1.29 -9.54
N ASN A 88 -9.15 -0.67 -8.43
CA ASN A 88 -8.76 0.73 -8.32
C ASN A 88 -9.83 1.77 -8.69
N GLN A 89 -11.08 1.35 -8.95
CA GLN A 89 -12.18 2.28 -9.20
C GLN A 89 -12.45 3.16 -7.96
N PRO A 90 -12.65 4.48 -8.12
CA PRO A 90 -12.93 5.39 -7.02
C PRO A 90 -14.31 5.11 -6.39
N ASN A 91 -14.56 5.72 -5.23
CA ASN A 91 -15.90 5.80 -4.62
C ASN A 91 -16.57 4.43 -4.35
N ALA A 92 -15.80 3.41 -4.01
CA ALA A 92 -16.29 2.09 -3.63
C ALA A 92 -17.17 2.16 -2.35
N PRO A 93 -18.48 1.86 -2.45
CA PRO A 93 -19.42 2.07 -1.34
C PRO A 93 -19.36 0.94 -0.30
N HIS A 94 -18.96 -0.27 -0.70
CA HIS A 94 -18.98 -1.43 0.17
C HIS A 94 -17.68 -1.56 0.96
N VAL A 95 -17.80 -1.88 2.25
CA VAL A 95 -16.67 -2.07 3.16
C VAL A 95 -16.62 -3.53 3.60
N CYS A 96 -15.41 -4.09 3.68
CA CYS A 96 -15.20 -5.43 4.22
C CYS A 96 -15.79 -5.55 5.64
N GLY A 97 -16.74 -6.46 5.82
CA GLY A 97 -17.44 -6.66 7.09
C GLY A 97 -16.52 -7.01 8.27
N ARG A 98 -15.33 -7.59 7.99
CA ARG A 98 -14.38 -8.06 9.00
C ARG A 98 -13.33 -7.03 9.40
N CYS A 99 -12.58 -6.47 8.44
CA CYS A 99 -11.49 -5.54 8.74
C CYS A 99 -11.91 -4.07 8.77
N LYS A 100 -13.09 -3.75 8.23
CA LYS A 100 -13.64 -2.39 8.12
C LYS A 100 -12.74 -1.38 7.39
N GLN A 101 -11.75 -1.87 6.63
CA GLN A 101 -10.75 -1.05 5.94
C GLN A 101 -10.82 -1.21 4.43
N ALA A 102 -10.77 -2.45 3.94
CA ALA A 102 -10.86 -2.72 2.50
C ALA A 102 -12.24 -2.33 1.94
N ARG A 103 -12.25 -1.71 0.76
CA ARG A 103 -13.45 -1.27 0.06
C ARG A 103 -13.59 -1.88 -1.32
N TYR A 104 -14.83 -2.08 -1.75
CA TYR A 104 -15.17 -2.74 -3.01
C TYR A 104 -16.30 -2.02 -3.75
N CYS A 105 -16.16 -1.86 -5.07
CA CYS A 105 -17.21 -1.29 -5.90
C CYS A 105 -18.36 -2.28 -6.14
N SER A 106 -18.11 -3.58 -6.02
CA SER A 106 -19.09 -4.63 -6.23
C SER A 106 -18.79 -5.89 -5.41
N GLN A 107 -19.77 -6.80 -5.34
CA GLN A 107 -19.59 -8.10 -4.68
C GLN A 107 -18.56 -8.96 -5.41
N GLU A 108 -18.50 -8.89 -6.74
CA GLU A 108 -17.54 -9.62 -7.56
C GLU A 108 -16.10 -9.22 -7.20
N CYS A 109 -15.85 -7.91 -7.07
CA CYS A 109 -14.54 -7.39 -6.64
C CYS A 109 -14.16 -7.87 -5.23
N GLN A 110 -15.13 -7.92 -4.30
CA GLN A 110 -14.87 -8.46 -2.96
C GLN A 110 -14.53 -9.95 -2.99
N VAL A 111 -15.24 -10.75 -3.80
CA VAL A 111 -15.00 -12.19 -3.94
C VAL A 111 -13.64 -12.46 -4.59
N MET A 112 -13.29 -11.68 -5.62
CA MET A 112 -12.00 -11.79 -6.31
C MET A 112 -10.84 -11.42 -5.39
N ASP A 113 -10.92 -10.29 -4.67
CA ASP A 113 -9.88 -9.92 -3.70
C ASP A 113 -9.74 -10.96 -2.58
N TRP A 114 -10.85 -11.56 -2.14
CA TRP A 114 -10.82 -12.60 -1.11
C TRP A 114 -10.19 -13.91 -1.58
N LYS A 115 -10.55 -14.38 -2.77
CA LYS A 115 -10.19 -15.72 -3.27
C LYS A 115 -8.92 -15.76 -4.13
N THR A 116 -8.63 -14.68 -4.85
CA THR A 116 -7.56 -14.63 -5.86
C THR A 116 -6.42 -13.74 -5.39
N TYR A 117 -6.71 -12.56 -4.85
CA TYR A 117 -5.68 -11.65 -4.32
C TYR A 117 -5.43 -11.83 -2.82
N GLU A 118 -6.01 -12.89 -2.24
CA GLU A 118 -5.67 -13.41 -0.92
C GLU A 118 -5.84 -12.39 0.22
N HIS A 119 -6.80 -11.46 0.12
CA HIS A 119 -7.12 -10.52 1.21
C HIS A 119 -7.36 -11.22 2.55
N LYS A 120 -7.88 -12.46 2.52
CA LYS A 120 -8.08 -13.29 3.70
C LYS A 120 -6.82 -13.46 4.57
N LEU A 121 -5.62 -13.42 3.98
CA LEU A 121 -4.33 -13.53 4.68
C LEU A 121 -3.97 -12.24 5.44
N LEU A 122 -4.41 -11.10 4.93
CA LEU A 122 -4.13 -9.77 5.48
C LEU A 122 -5.29 -9.21 6.32
N CYS A 123 -6.48 -9.79 6.19
CA CYS A 123 -7.71 -9.32 6.82
C CYS A 123 -7.73 -9.57 8.34
N LYS A 124 -7.37 -8.55 9.12
CA LYS A 124 -7.43 -8.56 10.59
C LYS A 124 -8.71 -7.87 11.08
N LYS A 125 -9.34 -8.43 12.11
CA LYS A 125 -10.52 -7.83 12.75
C LYS A 125 -10.09 -6.51 13.41
N GLN A 126 -10.86 -5.45 13.22
CA GLN A 126 -10.68 -4.20 13.96
C GLN A 126 -11.09 -4.36 15.42
#